data_AF-A0A917NZJ6-F1
#
_entry.id   AF-A0A917NZJ6-F1
#
_cell.length_a   1.000
_cell.length_b   1.000
_cell.length_c   1.000
_cell.angle_alpha   90.00
_cell.angle_beta   90.00
_cell.angle_gamma   90.00
#
_symmetry.space_group_name_H-M   'P 1'
#
loop_
_entity.id
_entity.type
_entity.pdbx_description
1 polymer ?
#
loop_
_entity_poly.entity_id
_entity_poly.type
_entity_poly.pdbx_seq_one_letter_code
_entity_poly.pdbx_strand_id
1 'polypeptide(L)'
;MSWDLPSLAPSATSLIDITVSGAWAGDLAEASLVSSTRFTELDAAVWSNNTVRVMARNFSAATFDLAAATLSAGVAKRRAR
;
A
#
# COMPACT_ATOMS: atom_id res chain seq x y z
N MET A 1 12.52 -7.11 0.27
CA MET A 1 11.52 -8.13 -0.10
C MET A 1 10.52 -7.41 -1.01
N SER A 2 10.31 -7.84 -2.25
CA SER A 2 9.14 -7.40 -3.01
C SER A 2 7.95 -8.18 -2.47
N TRP A 3 6.87 -7.49 -2.14
CA TRP A 3 5.57 -8.12 -1.95
C TRP A 3 4.89 -8.09 -3.30
N ASP A 4 4.75 -9.24 -3.93
CA ASP A 4 4.14 -9.34 -5.25
C ASP A 4 2.63 -9.09 -5.08
N LEU A 5 2.18 -7.93 -5.57
CA LEU A 5 0.77 -7.55 -5.58
C LEU A 5 0.01 -8.43 -6.58
N PRO A 6 -1.20 -8.90 -6.26
CA PRO A 6 -2.03 -9.56 -7.27
C PRO A 6 -2.39 -8.57 -8.38
N SER A 7 -2.59 -9.06 -9.60
CA SER A 7 -3.16 -8.24 -10.66
C SER A 7 -4.55 -7.71 -10.24
N LEU A 8 -4.82 -6.44 -10.50
CA LEU A 8 -6.08 -5.80 -10.14
C LEU A 8 -7.01 -5.76 -11.34
N ALA A 9 -8.08 -6.56 -11.27
CA ALA A 9 -9.19 -6.50 -12.22
C ALA A 9 -9.90 -5.13 -12.19
N PRO A 10 -10.73 -4.80 -13.19
CA PRO A 10 -11.49 -3.54 -13.21
C PRO A 10 -12.30 -3.35 -11.92
N SER A 11 -12.24 -2.15 -11.34
CA SER A 11 -12.94 -1.81 -10.08
C SER A 11 -12.56 -2.67 -8.86
N ALA A 12 -11.50 -3.48 -8.95
CA ALA A 12 -11.08 -4.34 -7.85
C ALA A 12 -10.30 -3.57 -6.77
N THR A 13 -10.38 -4.09 -5.55
CA THR A 13 -9.60 -3.63 -4.40
C THR A 13 -8.84 -4.81 -3.80
N SER A 14 -7.58 -4.60 -3.45
CA SER A 14 -6.75 -5.57 -2.72
C SER A 14 -6.18 -4.93 -1.47
N LEU A 15 -6.05 -5.71 -0.40
CA LEU A 15 -5.45 -5.31 0.87
C LEU A 15 -4.20 -6.14 1.13
N ILE A 16 -3.13 -5.48 1.53
CA ILE A 16 -1.82 -6.08 1.80
C ILE A 16 -1.27 -5.53 3.10
N ASP A 17 -0.77 -6.43 3.96
CA ASP A 17 -0.14 -6.08 5.23
C ASP A 17 1.38 -6.16 5.08
N ILE A 18 2.07 -5.05 5.35
CA ILE A 18 3.53 -4.93 5.28
C ILE A 18 4.07 -4.73 6.69
N THR A 19 5.10 -5.51 7.04
CA THR A 19 5.82 -5.29 8.28
C THR A 19 6.71 -4.05 8.17
N VAL A 20 6.41 -3.04 8.98
CA VAL A 20 7.21 -1.81 9.13
C VAL A 20 7.60 -1.67 10.59
N SER A 21 8.80 -2.14 10.93
CA SER A 21 9.29 -2.15 12.31
C SER A 21 9.22 -0.77 12.96
N GLY A 22 8.67 -0.72 14.17
CA GLY A 22 8.49 0.50 14.95
C GLY A 22 7.19 1.25 14.65
N ALA A 23 6.41 0.89 13.62
CA ALA A 23 5.12 1.53 13.34
C ALA A 23 4.14 1.40 14.51
N TRP A 24 3.51 2.51 14.90
CA TRP A 24 2.51 2.56 15.97
C TRP A 24 1.26 3.32 15.52
N ALA A 25 0.10 2.96 16.06
CA ALA A 25 -1.16 3.68 15.86
C ALA A 25 -1.01 5.21 16.02
N GLY A 26 -1.41 5.93 14.98
CA GLY A 26 -1.32 7.39 14.89
C GLY A 26 -0.06 7.92 14.19
N ASP A 27 0.91 7.06 13.85
CA ASP A 27 1.92 7.41 12.86
C ASP A 27 1.25 7.59 11.48
N LEU A 28 1.76 8.51 10.67
CA LEU A 28 1.32 8.66 9.29
C LEU A 28 1.98 7.56 8.45
N ALA A 29 1.20 6.74 7.77
CA ALA A 29 1.71 5.72 6.87
C ALA A 29 1.67 6.20 5.42
N GLU A 30 2.64 5.76 4.64
CA GLU A 30 2.71 6.02 3.20
C GLU A 30 3.09 4.75 2.45
N ALA A 31 2.62 4.63 1.22
CA ALA A 31 2.97 3.56 0.31
C ALA A 31 3.30 4.11 -1.07
N SER A 32 4.24 3.46 -1.74
CA SER A 32 4.68 3.79 -3.09
C SER A 32 4.87 2.52 -3.90
N LEU A 33 4.48 2.58 -5.17
CA LEU A 33 4.55 1.47 -6.10
C LEU A 33 5.36 1.89 -7.32
N VAL A 34 6.37 1.09 -7.67
CA VAL A 34 7.20 1.32 -8.86
C VAL A 34 6.49 0.79 -10.11
N SER A 35 5.39 1.44 -10.48
CA SER A 35 4.58 1.15 -11.67
C SER A 35 3.77 2.40 -12.08
N SER A 36 3.06 2.33 -13.21
CA SER A 36 2.11 3.37 -13.59
C SER A 36 0.86 3.29 -12.70
N THR A 37 0.74 4.23 -11.76
CA THR A 37 -0.36 4.29 -10.78
C THR A 37 -1.51 5.19 -11.22
N ARG A 38 -1.51 5.69 -12.46
CA ARG A 38 -2.47 6.72 -12.92
C ARG A 38 -3.95 6.34 -12.70
N PHE A 39 -4.25 5.05 -12.64
CA PHE A 39 -5.59 4.52 -12.36
C PHE A 39 -5.66 3.56 -11.16
N THR A 40 -4.61 3.54 -10.34
CA THR A 40 -4.57 2.77 -9.09
C THR A 40 -4.35 3.71 -7.92
N GLU A 41 -5.32 3.72 -7.01
CA GLU A 41 -5.20 4.41 -5.73
C GLU A 41 -4.46 3.51 -4.74
N LEU A 42 -3.50 4.10 -4.02
CA LEU A 42 -2.85 3.48 -2.87
C LEU A 42 -3.21 4.27 -1.62
N ASP A 43 -3.79 3.59 -0.64
CA ASP A 43 -4.01 4.13 0.70
C ASP A 43 -3.24 3.28 1.71
N ALA A 44 -2.64 3.91 2.71
CA ALA A 44 -1.79 3.25 3.68
C ALA A 44 -2.15 3.72 5.10
N ALA A 45 -2.34 2.76 6.00
CA ALA A 45 -2.61 3.03 7.40
C ALA A 45 -1.84 2.06 8.30
N VAL A 46 -1.37 2.53 9.46
CA VAL A 46 -0.87 1.63 10.50
C VAL A 46 -2.06 0.83 11.05
N TRP A 47 -2.11 -0.46 10.73
CA TRP A 47 -3.20 -1.36 11.10
C TRP A 47 -3.03 -1.93 12.51
N SER A 48 -1.79 -2.32 12.83
CA SER A 48 -1.37 -2.80 14.14
C SER A 48 0.10 -2.48 14.37
N ASN A 49 0.62 -2.71 15.58
CA ASN A 49 2.03 -2.51 15.86
C ASN A 49 2.90 -3.24 14.83
N ASN A 50 3.89 -2.53 14.31
CA ASN A 50 4.79 -2.98 13.24
C ASN A 50 4.12 -3.35 11.91
N THR A 51 2.86 -3.00 11.69
CA THR A 51 2.10 -3.42 10.50
C THR A 51 1.41 -2.23 9.83
N VAL A 52 1.76 -1.99 8.58
CA VAL A 52 1.06 -1.05 7.70
C VAL A 52 0.19 -1.86 6.75
N ARG A 53 -1.12 -1.57 6.73
CA ARG A 53 -2.02 -2.08 5.70
C ARG A 53 -2.07 -1.10 4.55
N VAL A 54 -1.81 -1.61 3.34
CA VAL A 54 -1.94 -0.89 2.09
C VAL A 54 -3.18 -1.41 1.35
N MET A 55 -4.07 -0.50 0.99
CA MET A 55 -5.13 -0.73 0.03
C MET A 55 -4.64 -0.33 -1.36
N ALA A 56 -4.76 -1.23 -2.33
CA ALA A 56 -4.60 -0.92 -3.74
C ALA A 56 -5.96 -1.05 -4.44
N ARG A 57 -6.42 0.02 -5.09
CA ARG A 57 -7.72 0.06 -5.77
C ARG A 57 -7.56 0.49 -7.21
N ASN A 58 -8.00 -0.36 -8.13
CA ASN A 58 -8.08 -0.03 -9.55
C ASN A 58 -9.43 0.64 -9.82
N PHE A 59 -9.42 1.90 -10.26
CA PHE A 59 -10.66 2.64 -10.59
C PHE A 59 -10.88 2.79 -12.10
N SER A 60 -10.16 2.01 -12.92
CA SER A 60 -10.35 1.94 -14.37
C SER A 60 -11.24 0.76 -14.80
N ALA A 61 -11.51 0.70 -16.11
CA ALA A 61 -12.12 -0.43 -16.79
C ALA A 61 -11.12 -1.50 -17.29
N ALA A 62 -9.81 -1.31 -17.08
CA ALA A 62 -8.75 -2.22 -17.55
C ALA A 62 -8.20 -3.07 -16.39
N THR A 63 -7.55 -4.19 -16.71
CA THR A 63 -6.79 -4.96 -15.72
C THR A 63 -5.36 -4.44 -15.64
N PHE A 64 -4.85 -4.24 -14.43
CA PHE A 64 -3.45 -3.88 -14.20
C PHE A 64 -2.70 -5.07 -13.61
N ASP A 65 -1.64 -5.50 -14.29
CA ASP A 65 -0.73 -6.48 -13.73
C ASP A 65 0.26 -5.79 -12.78
N LEU A 66 0.18 -6.15 -11.50
CA LEU A 66 1.04 -5.62 -10.45
C LEU A 66 2.02 -6.69 -9.94
N ALA A 67 2.02 -7.90 -10.51
CA ALA A 67 2.84 -9.02 -10.02
C ALA A 67 4.34 -8.71 -10.06
N ALA A 68 4.79 -7.87 -11.00
CA ALA A 68 6.18 -7.43 -11.09
C ALA A 68 6.45 -6.06 -10.43
N ALA A 69 5.42 -5.40 -9.90
CA ALA A 69 5.56 -4.06 -9.35
C ALA A 69 6.12 -4.14 -7.92
N THR A 70 7.15 -3.33 -7.65
CA THR A 70 7.73 -3.26 -6.31
C THR A 70 6.95 -2.29 -5.43
N LEU A 71 6.29 -2.81 -4.40
CA LEU A 71 5.62 -2.04 -3.35
C LEU A 71 6.58 -1.71 -2.22
N SER A 72 6.59 -0.45 -1.79
CA SER A 72 7.30 0.04 -0.60
C SER A 72 6.31 0.73 0.33
N ALA A 73 6.51 0.58 1.64
CA ALA A 73 5.73 1.29 2.64
C ALA A 73 6.63 1.81 3.76
N GLY A 74 6.24 2.94 4.34
CA GLY A 74 6.96 3.62 5.41
C GLY A 74 6.00 4.28 6.39
N VAL A 75 6.55 4.76 7.50
CA VAL A 75 5.80 5.57 8.46
C VAL A 75 6.58 6.81 8.86
N ALA A 76 5.92 7.95 8.88
CA ALA A 76 6.40 9.15 9.54
C ALA A 76 5.84 9.22 10.95
N LYS A 77 6.73 9.39 11.94
CA LYS A 77 6.33 9.41 13.35
C LYS A 77 5.42 10.57 13.66
N ARG A 78 4.37 10.30 14.43
CA ARG A 78 3.53 11.37 15.00
C ARG A 78 4.42 12.35 15.78
N ARG A 79 4.24 13.64 15.53
CA ARG A 79 4.91 14.66 16.34
C ARG A 79 4.21 14.72 17.69
N ALA A 80 4.99 14.73 18.77
CA ALA A 80 4.46 15.11 20.08
C ALA A 80 3.93 16.54 19.99
N ARG A 81 2.77 16.78 20.59
CA ARG A 81 2.22 18.13 20.74
C ARG A 81 2.94 18.87 21.86
#